data_AF-A0A4Q3ULV8-F1
#
_entry.id   AF-A0A4Q3ULV8-F1
#
_cell.length_a   1.000
_cell.length_b   1.000
_cell.length_c   1.000
_cell.angle_alpha   90.00
_cell.angle_beta   90.00
_cell.angle_gamma   90.00
#
_symmetry.space_group_name_H-M   'P 1'
#
loop_
_entity.id
_entity.type
_entity.pdbx_description
1 polymer ?
#
loop_
_entity_poly.entity_id
_entity_poly.type
_entity_poly.pdbx_seq_one_letter_code
_entity_poly.pdbx_strand_id
1 'polypeptide(L)' 'QARIEITAWKEDYNRNRPHSSLGNITPSEFASQIALEKQAA' A
#
# COMPACT_ATOMS: atom_id res chain seq x y z
N GLN A 1 22.53 -7.80 4.09
CA GLN A 1 22.25 -7.24 2.76
C GLN A 1 20.81 -7.57 2.34
N ALA A 2 20.46 -8.84 2.08
CA ALA A 2 19.10 -9.24 1.67
C ALA A 2 17.93 -8.67 2.50
N ARG A 3 18.03 -8.63 3.84
CA ARG A 3 16.97 -8.02 4.68
C ARG A 3 16.73 -6.54 4.38
N ILE A 4 17.78 -5.79 4.09
CA ILE A 4 17.70 -4.35 3.82
C ILE A 4 17.00 -4.14 2.48
N GLU A 5 17.39 -4.89 1.46
CA GLU A 5 16.80 -4.84 0.12
C GLU A 5 15.32 -5.22 0.15
N ILE A 6 14.96 -6.29 0.87
CA ILE A 6 13.56 -6.71 1.02
C ILE A 6 12.74 -5.64 1.77
N THR A 7 13.30 -5.04 2.82
CA THR A 7 12.62 -3.94 3.53
C THR A 7 12.41 -2.73 2.64
N ALA A 8 13.41 -2.33 1.86
CA ALA A 8 13.32 -1.22 0.92
C ALA A 8 12.27 -1.50 -0.16
N TRP A 9 12.28 -2.69 -0.75
CA TRP A 9 11.28 -3.10 -1.73
C TRP A 9 9.87 -3.09 -1.17
N LYS A 10 9.67 -3.65 0.03
CA LYS A 10 8.36 -3.67 0.69
C LYS A 10 7.81 -2.27 0.92
N GLU A 11 8.67 -1.35 1.37
CA GLU A 11 8.28 0.03 1.60
C GLU A 11 7.86 0.72 0.30
N ASP A 12 8.68 0.60 -0.73
CA ASP A 12 8.41 1.18 -2.05
C ASP A 12 7.12 0.63 -2.68
N TYR A 13 6.92 -0.69 -2.64
CA TYR A 13 5.72 -1.34 -3.16
C TYR A 13 4.45 -0.86 -2.46
N ASN A 14 4.48 -0.74 -1.13
CA ASN A 14 3.28 -0.39 -0.36
C ASN A 14 2.95 1.10 -0.40
N ARG A 15 3.94 1.97 -0.58
CA ARG A 15 3.76 3.44 -0.45
C ARG A 15 3.87 4.24 -1.74
N ASN A 16 4.58 3.74 -2.75
CA ASN A 16 4.92 4.56 -3.93
C ASN A 16 4.40 3.98 -5.24
N ARG A 17 4.05 2.70 -5.28
CA ARG A 17 3.63 2.03 -6.52
C ARG A 17 2.10 1.98 -6.63
N PRO A 18 1.48 2.72 -7.57
CA PRO A 18 0.07 2.56 -7.86
C PRO A 18 -0.19 1.25 -8.62
N HIS A 19 -1.33 0.62 -8.32
CA HIS A 19 -1.72 -0.65 -8.93
C HIS A 19 -3.07 -0.50 -9.62
N SER A 20 -3.15 -0.86 -10.91
CA SER A 20 -4.40 -0.76 -11.68
C SER A 20 -5.53 -1.59 -11.10
N SER A 21 -5.23 -2.74 -10.50
CA SER A 21 -6.21 -3.59 -9.80
C SER A 21 -6.80 -2.94 -8.55
N LEU A 22 -6.14 -1.93 -7.97
CA LEU A 22 -6.63 -1.13 -6.85
C LEU A 22 -7.30 0.17 -7.31
N GLY A 23 -7.49 0.39 -8.61
CA GLY A 23 -7.97 1.67 -9.13
C GLY A 23 -6.85 2.70 -9.33
N ASN A 24 -5.63 2.24 -9.56
CA ASN A 24 -4.44 3.06 -9.78
C ASN A 24 -3.98 3.86 -8.53
N ILE A 25 -4.19 3.29 -7.35
CA ILE A 25 -3.68 3.79 -6.06
C ILE A 25 -2.71 2.78 -5.42
N THR A 26 -1.98 3.22 -4.41
CA THR A 26 -1.04 2.39 -3.65
C THR A 26 -1.76 1.45 -2.67
N PRO A 27 -1.12 0.34 -2.26
CA PRO A 27 -1.69 -0.55 -1.24
C PRO A 27 -1.98 0.16 0.08
N SER A 28 -1.14 1.13 0.48
CA SER A 28 -1.37 1.91 1.70
C SER A 28 -2.61 2.81 1.58
N GLU A 29 -2.80 3.49 0.46
CA GLU A 29 -3.99 4.33 0.23
C GLU A 29 -5.27 3.49 0.21
N PHE A 30 -5.23 2.32 -0.43
CA PHE A 30 -6.35 1.39 -0.43
C PHE A 30 -6.70 0.93 1.00
N ALA A 31 -5.70 0.55 1.79
CA ALA A 31 -5.93 0.15 3.19
C ALA A 31 -6.53 1.30 4.03
N SER A 32 -6.11 2.54 3.79
CA SER A 32 -6.70 3.72 4.44
C SER A 32 -8.17 3.94 4.07
N GLN A 33 -8.54 3.75 2.80
CA GLN A 33 -9.94 3.84 2.35
C GLN A 33 -10.81 2.80 3.06
N ILE A 34 -10.39 1.54 3.07
CA ILE A 34 -11.10 0.45 3.77
C ILE A 34 -11.23 0.71 5.28
N ALA A 35 -10.19 1.27 5.90
CA ALA A 35 -10.24 1.61 7.32
C ALA A 35 -11.25 2.72 7.61
N LEU A 36 -11.33 3.73 6.74
CA LEU A 36 -12.29 4.82 6.86
C LEU A 36 -13.74 4.34 6.65
N GLU A 37 -13.97 3.48 5.65
CA GLU A 37 -15.28 2.84 5.41
C GLU A 37 -15.75 2.04 6.62
N LYS A 38 -14.85 1.26 7.24
CA LYS A 38 -15.17 0.50 8.45
C LYS A 38 -15.50 1.37 9.66
N GLN A 39 -14.96 2.58 9.74
CA GLN A 39 -15.25 3.52 10.82
C GLN A 39 -16.57 4.28 10.62
N ALA A 40 -17.02 4.39 9.37
CA ALA A 40 -18.26 5.09 9.01
C ALA A 40 -19.51 4.18 9.03
N ALA A 41 -19.33 2.86 9.13
CA ALA A 41 -20.39 1.86 9.23
C ALA A 41 -20.73 1.54 10.70
#